data_AF-A0A817VXX1-F1
#
_entry.id   AF-A0A817VXX1-F1
#
_cell.length_a   1.000
_cell.length_b   1.000
_cell.length_c   1.000
_cell.angle_alpha   90.00
_cell.angle_beta   90.00
_cell.angle_gamma   90.00
#
_symmetry.space_group_name_H-M   'P 1'
#
loop_
_entity.id
_entity.type
_entity.pdbx_description
1 polymer ?
#
loop_
_entity_poly.entity_id
_entity_poly.type
_entity_poly.pdbx_seq_one_letter_code
_entity_poly.pdbx_strand_id
1 'polypeptide(L)'
;MKVVEFRYLGGNEVPANWRGILSNVAYRYGGELLNSSSIEVKSFNRLERRDTYNVIGIMKGEIEPDRYIVFGNHRDAWSLGSVDPTSGTAAMLEITRVLGEMAKNGFRPRRTLMFCSWGAEEYGLIGSIEYVEEYVKVFGARIISYLNVDIAVQ
;
A
#
# COMPACT_ATOMS: atom_id res chain seq x y z
N MET A 1 5.42 -10.34 -29.69
CA MET A 1 6.05 -10.56 -28.37
C MET A 1 7.03 -11.72 -28.50
N LYS A 2 8.35 -11.48 -28.44
CA LYS A 2 9.31 -12.59 -28.36
C LYS A 2 9.44 -12.94 -26.88
N VAL A 3 8.93 -14.11 -26.48
CA VAL A 3 9.06 -14.60 -25.11
C VAL A 3 10.48 -15.11 -24.96
N VAL A 4 11.25 -14.52 -24.06
CA VAL A 4 12.52 -15.08 -23.65
C VAL A 4 12.20 -16.13 -22.60
N GLU A 5 12.36 -17.40 -22.97
CA GLU A 5 12.17 -18.50 -22.04
C GLU A 5 13.43 -18.62 -21.15
N PHE A 6 13.25 -18.59 -19.82
CA PHE A 6 14.34 -18.78 -18.85
C PHE A 6 15.19 -20.04 -19.08
N ARG A 7 14.67 -21.03 -19.83
CA ARG A 7 15.40 -22.25 -20.22
C ARG A 7 16.64 -22.00 -21.09
N TYR A 8 16.75 -20.84 -21.73
CA TYR A 8 17.92 -20.48 -22.53
C TYR A 8 18.99 -19.73 -21.74
N LEU A 9 18.76 -19.45 -20.45
CA LEU A 9 19.77 -18.78 -19.62
C LEU A 9 21.00 -19.69 -19.48
N GLY A 10 22.16 -19.22 -19.91
CA GLY A 10 23.43 -19.96 -19.84
C GLY A 10 24.13 -19.86 -18.48
N GLY A 11 25.41 -20.20 -18.45
CA GLY A 11 26.23 -20.19 -17.23
C GLY A 11 25.98 -21.38 -16.29
N ASN A 12 26.70 -21.38 -15.17
CA ASN A 12 26.59 -22.43 -14.15
C ASN A 12 25.23 -22.42 -13.46
N GLU A 13 24.79 -23.59 -13.00
CA GLU A 13 23.58 -23.69 -12.18
C GLU A 13 23.75 -22.96 -10.85
N VAL A 14 22.67 -22.33 -10.38
CA VAL A 14 22.64 -21.70 -9.06
C VAL A 14 22.51 -22.76 -7.95
N PRO A 15 22.98 -22.43 -6.72
CA PRO A 15 22.78 -23.25 -5.53
C PRO A 15 21.32 -23.64 -5.31
N ALA A 16 21.09 -24.78 -4.65
CA ALA A 16 19.75 -25.34 -4.48
C ALA A 16 18.77 -24.36 -3.80
N ASN A 17 19.24 -23.55 -2.86
CA ASN A 17 18.43 -22.56 -2.14
C ASN A 17 18.05 -21.32 -2.97
N TRP A 18 18.56 -21.18 -4.21
CA TRP A 18 18.20 -20.11 -5.14
C TRP A 18 17.22 -20.57 -6.24
N ARG A 19 16.90 -21.87 -6.28
CA ARG A 19 16.01 -22.44 -7.28
C ARG A 19 14.56 -22.14 -6.91
N GLY A 20 13.79 -21.66 -7.86
CA GLY A 20 12.35 -21.46 -7.71
C GLY A 20 11.53 -22.67 -8.16
N ILE A 21 10.23 -22.47 -8.37
CA ILE A 21 9.26 -23.53 -8.66
C ILE A 21 8.96 -23.73 -10.15
N LEU A 22 9.66 -23.03 -11.06
CA LEU A 22 9.44 -23.20 -12.50
C LEU A 22 9.90 -24.59 -12.92
N SER A 23 8.95 -25.39 -13.38
CA SER A 23 9.24 -26.70 -13.94
C SER A 23 9.95 -26.56 -15.29
N ASN A 24 10.80 -27.54 -15.61
CA ASN A 24 11.53 -27.62 -16.89
C ASN A 24 12.45 -26.41 -17.17
N VAL A 25 12.99 -25.78 -16.11
CA VAL A 25 13.98 -24.71 -16.21
C VAL A 25 15.12 -24.99 -15.22
N ALA A 26 16.35 -25.07 -15.73
CA ALA A 26 17.53 -25.01 -14.88
C ALA A 26 17.78 -23.54 -14.51
N TYR A 27 17.76 -23.24 -13.21
CA TYR A 27 18.11 -21.91 -12.72
C TYR A 27 19.63 -21.76 -12.81
N ARG A 28 20.09 -20.79 -13.60
CA ARG A 28 21.51 -20.55 -13.90
C ARG A 28 21.86 -19.10 -13.67
N TYR A 29 23.15 -18.82 -13.44
CA TYR A 29 23.64 -17.46 -13.21
C TYR A 29 23.55 -16.55 -14.46
N GLY A 30 23.44 -17.11 -15.66
CA GLY A 30 23.41 -16.34 -16.90
C GLY A 30 24.80 -15.85 -17.32
N GLY A 31 24.83 -14.71 -18.01
CA GLY A 31 26.01 -14.14 -18.68
C GLY A 31 25.94 -14.28 -20.20
N GLU A 32 25.31 -15.35 -20.68
CA GLU A 32 25.02 -15.61 -22.10
C GLU A 32 23.70 -16.36 -22.24
N LEU A 33 23.16 -16.39 -23.45
CA LEU A 33 22.03 -17.26 -23.79
C LEU A 33 22.51 -18.45 -24.61
N LEU A 34 22.06 -19.66 -24.26
CA LEU A 34 22.45 -20.92 -24.88
C LEU A 34 22.10 -21.01 -26.37
N ASN A 35 21.19 -20.16 -26.85
CA ASN A 35 20.73 -20.11 -28.23
C ASN A 35 21.32 -18.93 -29.03
N SER A 36 22.34 -18.26 -28.49
CA SER A 36 23.00 -17.09 -29.11
C SER A 36 22.05 -15.93 -29.45
N SER A 37 20.90 -15.86 -28.78
CA SER A 37 19.97 -14.74 -28.91
C SER A 37 20.32 -13.59 -27.96
N SER A 38 19.67 -12.45 -28.15
CA SER A 38 19.79 -11.27 -27.28
C SER A 38 18.43 -10.85 -26.73
N ILE A 39 18.41 -10.34 -25.50
CA ILE A 39 17.23 -9.74 -24.87
C ILE A 39 17.30 -8.23 -25.07
N GLU A 40 16.29 -7.64 -25.68
CA GLU A 40 16.14 -6.19 -25.77
C GLU A 40 14.95 -5.75 -24.91
N VAL A 41 15.21 -4.88 -23.93
CA VAL A 41 14.17 -4.30 -23.06
C VAL A 41 13.97 -2.84 -23.46
N LYS A 42 12.76 -2.49 -23.89
CA LYS A 42 12.37 -1.10 -24.19
C LYS A 42 11.34 -0.65 -23.15
N SER A 43 11.65 0.43 -22.43
CA SER A 43 10.74 1.07 -21.50
C SER A 43 10.45 2.50 -21.98
N PHE A 44 9.17 2.88 -21.94
CA PHE A 44 8.70 4.19 -22.38
C PHE A 44 7.93 4.92 -21.26
N ASN A 45 8.20 4.56 -20.00
CA ASN A 45 7.57 5.16 -18.84
C ASN A 45 7.89 6.66 -18.77
N ARG A 46 6.96 7.44 -18.21
CA ARG A 46 7.07 8.90 -18.08
C ARG A 46 6.81 9.32 -16.65
N LEU A 47 7.52 10.35 -16.21
CA LEU A 47 7.18 11.06 -14.98
C LEU A 47 6.14 12.12 -15.30
N GLU A 48 5.01 12.06 -14.61
CA GLU A 48 3.92 13.02 -14.77
C GLU A 48 3.48 13.54 -13.41
N ARG A 49 3.25 14.85 -13.32
CA ARG A 49 2.61 15.44 -12.15
C ARG A 49 1.11 15.16 -12.23
N ARG A 50 0.56 14.60 -11.15
CA ARG A 50 -0.87 14.31 -11.01
C ARG A 50 -1.34 14.77 -9.64
N ASP A 51 -2.61 15.14 -9.57
CA ASP A 51 -3.26 15.40 -8.30
C ASP A 51 -3.67 14.08 -7.67
N THR A 52 -3.50 13.99 -6.35
CA THR A 52 -3.97 12.87 -5.52
C THR A 52 -4.76 13.44 -4.35
N TYR A 53 -5.67 12.65 -3.80
CA TYR A 53 -6.60 13.11 -2.77
C TYR A 53 -6.62 12.14 -1.60
N ASN A 54 -6.33 12.68 -0.41
CA ASN A 54 -6.65 12.03 0.85
C ASN A 54 -8.08 12.39 1.26
N VAL A 55 -8.76 11.45 1.91
CA VAL A 55 -10.06 11.71 2.57
C VAL A 55 -9.89 11.53 4.06
N ILE A 56 -10.15 12.59 4.82
CA ILE A 56 -9.98 12.61 6.28
C ILE A 56 -11.34 12.75 6.96
N GLY A 57 -11.75 11.73 7.69
CA GLY A 57 -12.94 11.72 8.55
C GLY A 57 -12.55 11.90 10.02
N ILE A 58 -13.28 12.72 10.76
CA ILE A 58 -12.97 13.01 12.17
C ILE A 58 -14.21 12.81 13.05
N MET A 59 -14.09 11.98 14.09
CA MET A 59 -15.02 11.91 15.20
C MET A 59 -14.38 12.56 16.42
N LYS A 60 -14.79 13.79 16.74
CA LYS A 60 -14.22 14.57 17.84
C LYS A 60 -14.45 13.88 19.19
N GLY A 61 -13.38 13.79 19.98
CA GLY A 61 -13.43 13.26 21.35
C GLY A 61 -14.13 14.21 22.32
N GLU A 62 -14.69 13.65 23.39
CA GLU A 62 -15.43 14.42 24.39
C GLU A 62 -14.53 15.07 25.46
N ILE A 63 -13.50 14.36 25.93
CA ILE A 63 -12.68 14.80 27.07
C ILE A 63 -11.31 15.29 26.61
N GLU A 64 -10.67 14.58 25.68
CA GLU A 64 -9.35 14.91 25.12
C GLU A 64 -9.47 15.10 23.59
N PRO A 65 -10.19 16.14 23.10
CA PRO A 65 -10.44 16.33 21.67
C PRO A 65 -9.16 16.64 20.86
N ASP A 66 -8.09 17.04 21.51
CA ASP A 66 -6.77 17.34 20.93
C ASP A 66 -5.81 16.15 20.97
N ARG A 67 -6.29 14.94 21.29
CA ARG A 67 -5.54 13.68 21.16
C ARG A 67 -6.16 12.80 20.10
N TYR A 68 -5.33 12.28 19.19
CA TYR A 68 -5.79 11.56 18.01
C TYR A 68 -5.42 10.08 18.08
N ILE A 69 -6.41 9.22 17.86
CA ILE A 69 -6.20 7.83 17.44
C ILE A 69 -6.49 7.79 15.95
N VAL A 70 -5.45 7.51 15.15
CA VAL A 70 -5.54 7.54 13.70
C VAL A 70 -5.72 6.12 13.16
N PHE A 71 -6.67 5.94 12.26
CA PHE A 71 -6.90 4.74 11.48
C PHE A 71 -6.60 5.08 10.02
N GLY A 72 -5.64 4.38 9.41
CA GLY A 72 -5.21 4.62 8.04
C GLY A 72 -5.38 3.39 7.15
N ASN A 73 -5.78 3.62 5.92
CA ASN A 73 -5.81 2.66 4.82
C ASN A 73 -5.64 3.44 3.52
N HIS A 74 -4.85 2.93 2.57
CA HIS A 74 -4.75 3.56 1.26
C HIS A 74 -5.88 3.09 0.33
N ARG A 75 -6.13 3.82 -0.75
CA ARG A 75 -7.30 3.63 -1.62
C ARG A 75 -6.93 3.40 -3.07
N ASP A 76 -5.77 3.85 -3.50
CA ASP A 76 -5.28 3.57 -4.85
C ASP A 76 -4.77 2.13 -4.96
N ALA A 77 -4.75 1.58 -6.17
CA ALA A 77 -4.28 0.22 -6.42
C ALA A 77 -3.62 0.16 -7.78
N TRP A 78 -2.69 -0.79 -7.98
CA TRP A 78 -2.13 -1.06 -9.32
C TRP A 78 -3.19 -1.51 -10.35
N SER A 79 -4.25 -2.19 -9.90
CA SER A 79 -5.32 -2.69 -10.76
C SER A 79 -6.66 -2.65 -10.02
N LEU A 80 -7.42 -3.76 -9.94
CA LEU A 80 -8.68 -3.82 -9.18
C LEU A 80 -8.46 -3.72 -7.67
N GLY A 81 -7.33 -4.19 -7.17
CA GLY A 81 -6.92 -4.03 -5.77
C GLY A 81 -7.83 -4.68 -4.73
N SER A 82 -8.49 -5.80 -5.05
CA SER A 82 -9.47 -6.44 -4.16
C SER A 82 -8.89 -6.82 -2.78
N VAL A 83 -7.62 -7.24 -2.76
CA VAL A 83 -6.86 -7.51 -1.53
C VAL A 83 -6.18 -6.23 -1.08
N ASP A 84 -5.25 -5.74 -1.90
CA ASP A 84 -4.45 -4.54 -1.71
C ASP A 84 -5.02 -3.37 -2.53
N PRO A 85 -5.66 -2.35 -1.92
CA PRO A 85 -5.98 -2.18 -0.49
C PRO A 85 -7.46 -2.35 -0.16
N THR A 86 -8.29 -2.74 -1.14
CA THR A 86 -9.75 -2.62 -1.03
C THR A 86 -10.31 -3.46 0.11
N SER A 87 -9.63 -4.55 0.49
CA SER A 87 -10.03 -5.34 1.66
C SER A 87 -9.94 -4.53 2.96
N GLY A 88 -8.87 -3.74 3.15
CA GLY A 88 -8.74 -2.81 4.28
C GLY A 88 -9.67 -1.61 4.15
N THR A 89 -9.90 -1.12 2.93
CA THR A 89 -10.89 -0.04 2.69
C THR A 89 -12.28 -0.47 3.14
N ALA A 90 -12.70 -1.68 2.76
CA ALA A 90 -14.00 -2.24 3.15
C ALA A 90 -14.11 -2.37 4.68
N ALA A 91 -13.07 -2.88 5.34
CA ALA A 91 -13.02 -2.98 6.79
C ALA A 91 -13.12 -1.60 7.47
N MET A 92 -12.36 -0.61 7.00
CA MET A 92 -12.40 0.76 7.53
C MET A 92 -13.76 1.43 7.32
N LEU A 93 -14.40 1.23 6.16
CA LEU A 93 -15.74 1.76 5.88
C LEU A 93 -16.79 1.16 6.82
N GLU A 94 -16.72 -0.13 7.12
CA GLU A 94 -17.67 -0.74 8.05
C GLU A 94 -17.45 -0.27 9.50
N ILE A 95 -16.19 -0.14 9.94
CA ILE A 95 -15.87 0.42 11.25
C ILE A 95 -16.41 1.85 11.38
N THR A 96 -16.17 2.69 10.38
CA THR A 96 -16.66 4.08 10.39
C THR A 96 -18.18 4.17 10.34
N ARG A 97 -18.85 3.29 9.59
CA ARG A 97 -20.32 3.19 9.56
C ARG A 97 -20.88 2.85 10.94
N VAL A 98 -20.35 1.80 11.60
CA VAL A 98 -20.82 1.37 12.93
C VAL A 98 -20.58 2.47 13.97
N LEU A 99 -19.40 3.09 13.99
CA LEU A 99 -19.11 4.21 14.90
C LEU A 99 -20.03 5.41 14.63
N GLY A 100 -20.34 5.69 13.36
CA GLY A 100 -21.30 6.72 12.97
C GLY A 100 -22.70 6.48 13.54
N GLU A 101 -23.19 5.24 13.51
CA GLU A 101 -24.46 4.86 14.12
C GLU A 101 -24.42 4.96 15.65
N MET A 102 -23.35 4.49 16.28
CA MET A 102 -23.16 4.66 17.74
C MET A 102 -23.17 6.14 18.13
N ALA A 103 -22.53 6.99 17.34
CA ALA A 103 -22.51 8.44 17.55
C ALA A 103 -23.90 9.08 17.48
N LYS A 104 -24.79 8.62 16.58
CA LYS A 104 -26.19 9.06 16.54
C LYS A 104 -26.95 8.67 17.81
N ASN A 105 -26.53 7.58 18.47
CA ASN A 105 -27.09 7.09 19.74
C ASN A 105 -26.38 7.66 20.98
N GLY A 106 -25.61 8.74 20.84
CA GLY A 106 -25.00 9.46 21.96
C GLY A 106 -23.61 8.96 22.36
N PHE A 107 -23.05 7.94 21.70
CA PHE A 107 -21.67 7.54 21.95
C PHE A 107 -20.69 8.64 21.52
N ARG A 108 -19.74 8.97 22.41
CA ARG A 108 -18.57 9.77 22.07
C ARG A 108 -17.31 9.13 22.65
N PRO A 109 -16.23 9.03 21.87
CA PRO A 109 -14.97 8.53 22.37
C PRO A 109 -14.33 9.58 23.29
N ARG A 110 -13.49 9.13 24.24
CA ARG A 110 -12.70 10.03 25.09
C ARG A 110 -11.77 10.93 24.26
N ARG A 111 -11.12 10.34 23.25
CA ARG A 111 -10.15 10.98 22.33
C ARG A 111 -10.71 11.07 20.93
N THR A 112 -10.18 11.96 20.12
CA THR A 112 -10.61 12.11 18.72
C THR A 112 -10.16 10.90 17.90
N LEU A 113 -11.10 10.30 17.16
CA LEU A 113 -10.80 9.29 16.16
C LEU A 113 -10.65 9.98 14.79
N MET A 114 -9.56 9.68 14.10
CA MET A 114 -9.27 10.20 12.77
C MET A 114 -9.16 9.02 11.80
N PHE A 115 -9.95 9.03 10.73
CA PHE A 115 -9.96 8.00 9.69
C PHE A 115 -9.40 8.61 8.42
N CYS A 116 -8.36 7.99 7.88
CA CYS A 116 -7.62 8.51 6.75
C CYS A 116 -7.63 7.49 5.62
N SER A 117 -8.23 7.88 4.50
CA SER A 117 -8.16 7.15 3.25
C SER A 117 -7.10 7.81 2.35
N TRP A 118 -5.91 7.23 2.34
CA TRP A 118 -4.73 7.77 1.65
C TRP A 118 -4.79 7.53 0.15
N GLY A 119 -4.28 8.48 -0.63
CA GLY A 119 -4.06 8.30 -2.06
C GLY A 119 -2.57 8.22 -2.41
N ALA A 120 -2.27 7.63 -3.57
CA ALA A 120 -0.92 7.47 -4.10
C ALA A 120 0.05 6.70 -3.17
N GLU A 121 -0.44 5.70 -2.44
CA GLU A 121 0.41 4.81 -1.64
C GLU A 121 1.29 3.92 -2.52
N GLU A 122 0.72 3.37 -3.59
CA GLU A 122 1.38 2.43 -4.51
C GLU A 122 2.56 3.09 -5.24
N TYR A 123 2.56 4.43 -5.26
CA TYR A 123 3.59 5.27 -5.86
C TYR A 123 4.64 5.75 -4.84
N GLY A 124 4.63 5.21 -3.62
CA GLY A 124 5.63 5.47 -2.58
C GLY A 124 5.09 6.23 -1.36
N LEU A 125 3.95 5.80 -0.82
CA LEU A 125 3.34 6.36 0.39
C LEU A 125 2.99 7.86 0.29
N ILE A 126 2.83 8.39 -0.93
CA ILE A 126 2.85 9.85 -1.18
C ILE A 126 1.77 10.56 -0.36
N GLY A 127 0.51 10.11 -0.41
CA GLY A 127 -0.57 10.79 0.30
C GLY A 127 -0.39 10.84 1.81
N SER A 128 0.09 9.75 2.43
CA SER A 128 0.27 9.71 3.89
C SER A 128 1.51 10.51 4.33
N ILE A 129 2.60 10.45 3.57
CA ILE A 129 3.83 11.23 3.83
C ILE A 129 3.54 12.72 3.77
N GLU A 130 3.00 13.21 2.64
CA GLU A 130 2.77 14.64 2.43
C GLU A 130 1.82 15.21 3.51
N TYR A 131 0.82 14.42 3.91
CA TYR A 131 -0.09 14.82 4.99
C TYR A 131 0.60 14.88 6.36
N VAL A 132 1.49 13.95 6.67
CA VAL A 132 2.27 14.02 7.92
C VAL A 132 3.27 15.17 7.89
N GLU A 133 3.90 15.44 6.75
CA GLU A 133 4.83 16.57 6.59
C GLU A 133 4.14 17.91 6.81
N GLU A 134 2.94 18.10 6.23
CA GLU A 134 2.15 19.32 6.41
C GLU A 134 1.81 19.61 7.89
N TYR A 135 1.51 18.56 8.67
CA TYR A 135 1.04 18.67 10.05
C TYR A 135 2.04 18.16 11.10
N VAL A 136 3.33 18.03 10.75
CA VAL A 136 4.34 17.31 11.54
C VAL A 136 4.40 17.74 13.01
N LYS A 137 4.30 19.06 13.28
CA LYS A 137 4.33 19.60 14.64
C LYS A 137 3.10 19.21 15.45
N VAL A 138 1.93 19.23 14.82
CA VAL A 138 0.65 18.88 15.47
C VAL A 138 0.62 17.39 15.74
N PHE A 139 0.94 16.58 14.73
CA PHE A 139 0.90 15.12 14.81
C PHE A 139 1.91 14.55 15.78
N GLY A 140 3.16 15.05 15.77
CA GLY A 140 4.18 14.63 16.74
C GLY A 140 3.82 14.91 18.20
N ALA A 141 2.94 15.89 18.45
CA ALA A 141 2.52 16.24 19.82
C ALA A 141 1.18 15.60 20.24
N ARG A 142 0.33 15.19 19.29
CA ARG A 142 -1.09 14.88 19.56
C ARG A 142 -1.55 13.50 19.11
N ILE A 143 -0.86 12.85 18.17
CA ILE A 143 -1.18 11.47 17.81
C ILE A 143 -0.74 10.56 18.95
N ILE A 144 -1.68 9.77 19.46
CA ILE A 144 -1.43 8.74 20.47
C ILE A 144 -1.00 7.43 19.80
N SER A 145 -1.66 7.08 18.69
CA SER A 145 -1.37 5.87 17.93
C SER A 145 -1.87 5.98 16.50
N TYR A 146 -1.22 5.26 15.60
CA TYR A 146 -1.63 5.04 14.22
C TYR A 146 -1.87 3.54 14.01
N LEU A 147 -3.09 3.17 13.61
CA LEU A 147 -3.44 1.81 13.22
C LEU A 147 -3.58 1.74 11.70
N ASN A 148 -2.75 0.91 11.07
CA ASN A 148 -2.80 0.66 9.65
C ASN A 148 -3.61 -0.60 9.36
N VAL A 149 -4.58 -0.53 8.45
CA VAL A 149 -5.27 -1.69 7.89
C VAL A 149 -5.27 -1.55 6.38
N ASP A 150 -4.17 -1.94 5.76
CA ASP A 150 -3.98 -1.92 4.32
C ASP A 150 -4.66 -3.14 3.66
N ILE A 151 -4.05 -4.30 3.83
CA ILE A 151 -4.62 -5.59 3.49
C ILE A 151 -5.24 -6.18 4.76
N ALA A 152 -6.55 -6.40 4.75
CA ALA A 152 -7.25 -7.02 5.88
C ALA A 152 -7.21 -8.56 5.85
N VAL A 153 -6.99 -9.16 4.68
CA VAL A 153 -6.97 -10.63 4.47
C VAL A 153 -6.15 -10.99 3.23
N GLN A 154 -5.35 -12.05 3.28
CA GLN A 154 -4.52 -12.55 2.17
C GLN A 154 -4.48 -14.08 2.13
#